data_AF-A0A534NEW2-F1
#
_entry.id   AF-A0A534NEW2-F1
#
_cell.length_a   1.000
_cell.length_b   1.000
_cell.length_c   1.000
_cell.angle_alpha   90.00
_cell.angle_beta   90.00
_cell.angle_gamma   90.00
#
_symmetry.space_group_name_H-M   'P 1'
#
loop_
_entity.id
_entity.type
_entity.pdbx_description
1 polymer ?
#
loop_
_entity_poly.entity_id
_entity_poly.type
_entity_poly.pdbx_seq_one_letter_code
_entity_poly.pdbx_strand_id
1 'polypeptide(L)' 'MNQIILAYHVRGHGEIVVGDEIAGVKAVPPDKLRPWPLGTGQAVRDWLEARGGLGPTVA' A
#
# COMPACT_ATOMS: atom_id res chain seq x y z
N MET A 1 7.99 5.49 -20.52
CA MET A 1 8.09 5.71 -19.06
C MET A 1 8.68 4.44 -18.48
N ASN A 2 9.93 4.49 -18.02
CA ASN A 2 10.74 3.30 -17.75
C ASN A 2 11.02 3.21 -16.25
N GLN A 3 9.99 2.90 -15.47
CA GLN A 3 10.09 2.79 -14.02
C GLN A 3 9.56 1.43 -13.57
N ILE A 4 10.18 0.87 -12.54
CA ILE A 4 9.77 -0.36 -11.88
C ILE A 4 9.45 -0.01 -10.42
N ILE A 5 8.31 -0.46 -9.93
CA ILE A 5 7.90 -0.31 -8.52
C ILE A 5 7.96 -1.69 -7.87
N LEU A 6 8.78 -1.83 -6.83
CA LEU A 6 8.83 -3.00 -5.97
C LEU A 6 8.10 -2.67 -4.67
N ALA A 7 7.02 -3.39 -4.37
CA ALA A 7 6.21 -3.14 -3.19
C ALA A 7 6.42 -4.22 -2.12
N TYR A 8 6.49 -3.79 -0.85
CA TYR A 8 6.69 -4.66 0.30
C TYR A 8 5.63 -4.38 1.36
N HIS A 9 5.05 -5.44 1.93
CA HIS A 9 4.24 -5.34 3.14
C HIS A 9 5.14 -5.58 4.36
N VAL A 10 5.25 -4.57 5.22
CA VAL A 10 6.10 -4.61 6.42
C VAL A 10 5.26 -4.35 7.68
N ARG A 11 5.75 -4.86 8.82
CA ARG A 11 5.22 -4.51 10.15
C ARG A 11 6.23 -3.59 10.84
N GLY A 12 5.79 -2.39 11.21
CA GLY A 12 6.58 -1.43 11.98
C GLY A 12 6.01 -1.21 13.37
N HIS A 13 6.85 -0.77 14.31
CA HIS A 13 6.46 -0.39 15.68
C HIS A 13 7.17 0.93 16.04
N GLY A 14 6.55 1.74 16.91
CA GLY A 14 7.09 3.02 17.37
C GLY A 14 6.20 4.21 16.99
N GLU A 15 6.72 5.41 17.23
CA GLU A 15 6.07 6.67 16.88
C GLU A 15 6.36 7.04 15.42
N ILE A 16 5.36 7.58 14.72
CA ILE A 16 5.51 8.04 13.33
C ILE A 16 6.00 9.48 13.34
N VAL A 17 7.20 9.72 12.83
CA VAL A 17 7.78 11.06 12.64
C VAL A 17 7.87 11.35 11.14
N VAL A 18 7.33 12.49 10.70
CA VAL A 18 7.37 12.93 9.30
C VAL A 18 8.47 13.97 9.09
N GLY A 19 9.17 13.89 7.96
CA GLY A 19 10.13 14.90 7.51
C GLY A 19 9.55 15.80 6.41
N ASP A 20 10.42 16.60 5.78
CA ASP A 20 10.00 17.70 4.88
C ASP A 20 9.26 17.25 3.61
N GLU A 21 9.51 16.04 3.10
CA GLU A 21 8.86 15.52 1.89
C GLU A 21 7.41 15.04 2.15
N ILE A 22 7.11 14.61 3.39
CA ILE A 22 5.86 13.93 3.72
C ILE A 22 4.89 14.91 4.39
N ALA A 23 3.81 15.24 3.68
CA ALA A 23 2.79 16.17 4.17
C ALA A 23 2.02 15.68 5.41
N GLY A 24 1.99 14.36 5.66
CA GLY A 24 1.34 13.78 6.83
C GLY A 24 1.08 12.29 6.70
N VAL A 25 0.62 11.69 7.80
CA VAL A 25 0.31 10.25 7.87
C VAL A 25 -1.08 10.05 8.47
N LYS A 26 -1.81 9.07 7.92
CA LYS A 26 -3.11 8.65 8.42
C LYS A 26 -3.17 7.14 8.50
N ALA A 27 -3.55 6.63 9.67
CA ALA A 27 -3.92 5.23 9.82
C ALA A 27 -5.31 5.00 9.19
N VAL A 28 -5.37 4.13 8.17
CA VAL A 28 -6.62 3.75 7.51
C VAL A 28 -6.82 2.25 7.72
N PRO A 29 -7.95 1.81 8.32
CA PRO A 29 -8.21 0.40 8.48
C PRO A 29 -8.49 -0.25 7.11
N PRO A 30 -8.15 -1.53 6.91
CA PRO A 30 -8.19 -2.16 5.57
C PRO A 30 -9.56 -2.12 4.89
N ASP A 31 -10.65 -2.23 5.65
CA ASP A 31 -12.04 -2.16 5.19
C ASP A 31 -12.44 -0.78 4.61
N LYS A 32 -11.67 0.26 4.94
CA LYS A 32 -11.88 1.64 4.45
C LYS A 32 -10.84 2.06 3.41
N LEU A 33 -9.81 1.25 3.17
CA LEU A 33 -8.76 1.53 2.20
C LEU A 33 -9.25 1.22 0.79
N ARG A 34 -9.02 2.15 -0.15
CA ARG A 34 -9.34 1.96 -1.57
C ARG A 34 -8.06 2.07 -2.40
N PRO A 35 -7.82 1.15 -3.35
CA PRO A 35 -6.70 1.28 -4.28
C PRO A 35 -6.93 2.46 -5.24
N TRP A 36 -5.84 2.96 -5.82
CA TRP A 36 -5.85 4.04 -6.83
C TRP A 36 -5.26 3.57 -8.17
N PRO A 37 -5.50 4.29 -9.29
CA PRO A 37 -5.28 3.73 -10.63
C PRO A 37 -3.82 3.51 -11.05
N LEU A 38 -2.86 4.21 -10.43
CA LEU A 38 -1.46 4.25 -10.89
C LEU A 38 -0.46 4.05 -9.74
N GLY A 39 0.77 3.71 -10.11
CA GLY A 39 1.88 3.55 -9.17
C GLY A 39 1.60 2.49 -8.12
N THR A 40 1.75 2.87 -6.84
CA THR A 40 1.56 1.99 -5.67
C THR A 40 0.12 1.51 -5.46
N GLY A 41 -0.87 2.08 -6.15
CA GLY A 41 -2.27 1.67 -6.02
C GLY A 41 -2.53 0.24 -6.51
N GLN A 42 -1.72 -0.27 -7.45
CA GLN A 42 -1.76 -1.67 -7.86
C GLN A 42 -1.37 -2.62 -6.71
N ALA A 43 -0.30 -2.29 -5.98
CA ALA A 43 0.14 -3.08 -4.84
C ALA A 43 -0.90 -3.09 -3.70
N VAL A 44 -1.62 -1.98 -3.49
CA VAL A 44 -2.71 -1.91 -2.50
C VAL A 44 -3.87 -2.82 -2.89
N ARG A 45 -4.26 -2.88 -4.17
CA ARG A 45 -5.31 -3.79 -4.65
C ARG A 45 -4.92 -5.24 -4.39
N ASP A 46 -3.73 -5.65 -4.84
CA ASP A 46 -3.27 -7.04 -4.73
C ASP A 46 -3.16 -7.45 -3.24
N TRP A 47 -2.73 -6.53 -2.37
CA TRP A 47 -2.67 -6.74 -0.92
C TRP A 47 -4.06 -6.87 -0.27
N LEU A 48 -5.06 -6.09 -0.71
CA LEU A 48 -6.44 -6.20 -0.22
C LEU A 48 -7.10 -7.51 -0.67
N GLU A 49 -6.87 -7.93 -1.91
CA GLU A 49 -7.37 -9.20 -2.46
C GLU A 49 -6.80 -10.40 -1.67
N ALA A 50 -5.47 -10.42 -1.48
CA ALA A 50 -4.78 -11.46 -0.71
C ALA A 50 -5.30 -11.56 0.75
N ARG A 51 -5.75 -10.45 1.33
CA ARG A 51 -6.37 -10.42 2.67
C ARG A 51 -7.80 -10.96 2.70
N GLY A 52 -8.53 -10.90 1.59
CA GLY A 52 -9.88 -11.43 1.43
C GLY A 52 -9.93 -12.94 1.13
N GLY A 53 -8.78 -13.61 1.03
CA GLY A 53 -8.68 -15.05 0.74
C GLY A 53 -8.59 -15.40 -0.75
N LEU A 54 -8.59 -14.41 -1.63
CA LEU A 54 -8.21 -14.59 -3.04
C LEU A 54 -6.72 -14.29 -3.13
N GLY A 55 -5.90 -15.33 -3.24
CA GLY A 55 -4.44 -15.19 -3.36
C GLY A 55 -4.05 -14.24 -4.51
N PRO A 56 -2.80 -13.74 -4.53
CA PRO A 56 -2.37 -12.74 -5.51
C PRO A 56 -2.68 -13.23 -6.93
N THR A 57 -3.54 -12.49 -7.63
CA THR A 57 -3.80 -12.72 -9.04
C THR A 57 -2.61 -12.13 -9.79
N VAL A 58 -1.57 -12.94 -9.96
CA VAL A 58 -0.47 -12.63 -10.87
C VAL A 58 -1.06 -12.73 -12.27
N ALA A 59 -1.21 -11.58 -12.94
CA ALA A 59 -1.43 -11.49 -14.38
C ALA A 59 -0.08 -11.54 -15.12
#